data_AF-A0A934BCL1-F1
#
_entry.id   AF-A0A934BCL1-F1
#
_cell.length_a   1.000
_cell.length_b   1.000
_cell.length_c   1.000
_cell.angle_alpha   90.00
_cell.angle_beta   90.00
_cell.angle_gamma   90.00
#
_symmetry.space_group_name_H-M   'P 1'
#
loop_
_entity.id
_entity.type
_entity.pdbx_description
1 polymer ?
#
loop_
_entity_poly.entity_id
_entity_poly.type
_entity_poly.pdbx_seq_one_letter_code
_entity_poly.pdbx_strand_id
1 'polypeptide(L)' 'MPLIQLVITLVVVGVILWVINSYIPMQATIKKILNAVVIIIVILWLLNVFGVIGPISKMHVGEMRWGR' A
#
# COMPACT_ATOMS: atom_id res chain seq x y z
N MET A 1 0.59 -9.67 0.50
CA MET A 1 0.34 -9.45 1.94
C MET A 1 -1.03 -10.02 2.30
N PRO A 2 -1.22 -10.67 3.46
CA PRO A 2 -2.56 -11.06 3.90
C PRO A 2 -3.47 -9.82 3.92
N LEU A 3 -4.73 -9.95 3.51
CA LEU A 3 -5.68 -8.82 3.38
C LEU A 3 -5.72 -7.95 4.65
N ILE A 4 -5.56 -8.57 5.82
CA ILE A 4 -5.50 -7.88 7.11
C ILE A 4 -4.35 -6.86 7.19
N GLN A 5 -3.18 -7.19 6.65
CA GLN A 5 -1.99 -6.34 6.72
C GLN A 5 -2.14 -5.15 5.76
N LEU A 6 -2.81 -5.32 4.63
CA LEU A 6 -3.16 -4.24 3.70
C LEU A 6 -4.08 -3.22 4.39
N VAL A 7 -5.14 -3.69 5.04
CA VAL A 7 -6.08 -2.84 5.77
C VAL A 7 -5.35 -2.07 6.89
N ILE A 8 -4.50 -2.75 7.66
CA ILE A 8 -3.68 -2.11 8.69
C ILE A 8 -2.80 -1.01 8.08
N THR A 9 -2.12 -1.28 6.96
CA THR A 9 -1.28 -0.26 6.30
C THR A 9 -2.10 0.94 5.83
N LEU A 10 -3.29 0.75 5.25
CA LEU A 10 -4.16 1.86 4.87
C LEU A 10 -4.59 2.71 6.07
N VAL A 11 -4.95 2.07 7.18
CA VAL A 11 -5.32 2.78 8.41
C VAL A 11 -4.12 3.57 8.94
N VAL A 12 -2.93 2.97 9.02
CA VAL A 12 -1.70 3.64 9.47
C VAL A 12 -1.38 4.85 8.60
N VAL A 13 -1.39 4.70 7.27
CA VAL A 13 -1.12 5.81 6.34
C VAL A 13 -2.16 6.92 6.48
N GLY A 14 -3.44 6.57 6.60
CA GLY A 14 -4.52 7.53 6.80
C GLY A 14 -4.39 8.32 8.11
N VAL A 15 -4.05 7.64 9.21
CA VAL A 15 -3.82 8.28 10.52
C VAL A 15 -2.61 9.21 10.47
N ILE A 16 -1.49 8.77 9.90
CA ILE A 16 -0.29 9.61 9.73
C ILE A 16 -0.62 10.88 8.95
N LEU A 17 -1.38 10.75 7.86
CA LEU A 17 -1.77 11.89 7.06
C LEU A 17 -2.65 12.87 7.81
N TRP A 18 -3.62 12.34 8.54
CA TRP A 18 -4.56 13.12 9.31
C TRP A 18 -3.81 13.93 10.38
N VAL A 19 -2.85 13.31 11.07
CA VAL A 19 -1.97 13.99 12.03
C VAL A 19 -1.19 15.11 11.33
N ILE A 20 -0.51 14.83 10.22
CA ILE A 20 0.26 15.87 9.48
C ILE A 20 -0.64 17.06 9.09
N ASN A 21 -1.84 16.78 8.58
CA ASN A 21 -2.78 17.80 8.15
C ASN A 21 -3.45 18.57 9.31
N SER A 22 -3.57 17.95 10.50
CA SER A 22 -4.23 18.54 11.66
C SER A 22 -3.27 19.33 12.55
N TYR A 23 -2.00 18.96 12.63
CA TYR A 23 -1.02 19.61 13.51
C TYR A 23 -0.13 20.64 12.81
N ILE A 24 -0.04 20.61 11.47
CA ILE A 24 0.70 21.62 10.71
C ILE A 24 -0.32 22.60 10.09
N PRO A 25 -0.52 23.80 10.66
CA PRO A 25 -1.39 24.82 10.07
C PRO A 25 -0.75 25.30 8.76
N MET A 26 -1.19 24.70 7.67
CA MET A 26 -0.58 24.89 6.36
C MET A 26 -1.44 25.83 5.50
N GLN A 27 -0.80 26.79 4.85
CA GLN A 27 -1.48 27.71 3.93
C GLN A 27 -2.23 26.94 2.84
N ALA A 28 -3.40 27.44 2.45
CA ALA A 28 -4.35 26.73 1.57
C ALA A 28 -3.72 26.19 0.27
N THR A 29 -2.75 26.90 -0.30
CA THR A 29 -2.00 26.49 -1.50
C THR A 29 -1.17 25.23 -1.25
N ILE A 30 -0.43 25.18 -0.14
CA ILE A 30 0.44 24.04 0.18
C ILE A 30 -0.43 22.83 0.61
N LYS A 31 -1.59 23.06 1.24
CA LYS A 31 -2.59 22.03 1.57
C LYS A 31 -3.12 21.28 0.36
N LYS A 32 -3.39 22.01 -0.73
CA LYS A 32 -3.79 21.41 -2.01
C LYS A 32 -2.69 20.53 -2.60
N ILE A 33 -1.43 20.99 -2.59
CA ILE A 33 -0.29 20.25 -3.15
C ILE A 33 -0.05 18.97 -2.34
N LEU A 34 -0.01 19.06 -1.01
CA LEU A 34 0.21 17.90 -0.14
C LEU A 34 -0.89 16.85 -0.34
N ASN A 35 -2.17 17.24 -0.34
CA ASN A 35 -3.26 16.29 -0.54
C ASN A 35 -3.19 15.63 -1.92
N ALA A 36 -2.86 16.38 -2.97
CA ALA A 36 -2.66 15.83 -4.31
C ALA A 36 -1.52 14.79 -4.36
N VAL A 37 -0.36 15.14 -3.78
CA VAL A 37 0.81 14.24 -3.70
C VAL A 37 0.47 12.96 -2.94
N VAL A 38 -0.23 13.08 -1.81
CA VAL A 38 -0.65 11.93 -1.01
C VAL A 38 -1.59 11.02 -1.79
N ILE A 39 -2.61 11.59 -2.43
CA ILE A 39 -3.58 10.82 -3.20
C ILE A 39 -2.86 10.03 -4.30
N ILE A 40 -1.90 10.64 -4.99
CA ILE A 40 -1.07 9.97 -6.00
C ILE A 40 -0.29 8.80 -5.37
N ILE A 41 0.36 9.01 -4.23
CA ILE A 41 1.11 7.95 -3.52
C ILE A 41 0.19 6.79 -3.13
N VAL A 42 -1.00 7.07 -2.61
CA VAL A 42 -1.97 6.05 -2.21
C VAL A 42 -2.46 5.25 -3.41
N ILE A 43 -2.72 5.90 -4.56
CA ILE A 43 -3.13 5.23 -5.80
C ILE A 43 -2.01 4.31 -6.33
N LEU A 44 -0.77 4.81 -6.41
CA LEU A 44 0.38 4.01 -6.84
C LEU A 44 0.63 2.81 -5.91
N TRP A 45 0.48 3.01 -4.60
CA TRP A 45 0.61 1.95 -3.62
C TRP A 45 -0.50 0.90 -3.77
N LEU A 46 -1.76 1.33 -3.93
CA LEU A 46 -2.88 0.41 -4.17
C LEU A 46 -2.64 -0.44 -5.43
N LEU A 47 -2.22 0.16 -6.55
CA LEU A 47 -1.90 -0.56 -7.78
C LEU A 47 -0.79 -1.61 -7.58
N ASN A 48 0.23 -1.28 -6.78
CA ASN A 48 1.31 -2.20 -6.45
C ASN A 48 0.81 -3.37 -5.58
N VAL A 49 -0.03 -3.07 -4.59
CA VAL A 49 -0.56 -4.04 -3.62
C VAL A 49 -1.62 -4.96 -4.22
N PHE A 50 -2.45 -4.48 -5.15
CA PHE A 50 -3.41 -5.31 -5.88
C PHE A 50 -2.72 -6.32 -6.82
N GLY A 51 -1.39 -6.27 -6.96
CA GLY A 51 -0.65 -7.35 -7.56
C GLY A 51 -0.81 -7.44 -9.07
N VAL A 52 -0.78 -6.31 -9.78
CA VAL A 52 -0.39 -6.30 -11.21
C VAL A 52 1.02 -6.91 -11.39
N ILE A 53 1.81 -6.95 -10.32
CA ILE A 53 3.04 -7.72 -10.17
C ILE A 53 2.77 -8.84 -9.16
N GLY A 54 2.12 -9.91 -9.60
CA GLY A 54 1.80 -11.05 -8.75
C GLY A 54 3.07 -11.74 -8.21
N PRO A 55 3.08 -12.22 -6.96
CA PRO A 55 4.19 -13.03 -6.45
C PRO A 55 4.24 -14.36 -7.20
N ILE A 56 5.32 -14.61 -7.93
CA ILE A 56 5.67 -15.90 -8.58
C ILE A 56 5.96 -16.99 -7.53
N SER A 57 5.58 -16.81 -6.26
CA SER A 57 5.98 -17.67 -5.14
C SER A 57 5.04 -18.85 -4.87
N LYS A 58 4.26 -19.32 -5.85
CA LYS A 58 3.44 -20.54 -5.69
C LYS A 58 3.58 -21.55 -6.83
N MET A 59 4.73 -21.58 -7.49
CA MET A 59 5.16 -22.81 -8.16
C MET A 59 5.76 -23.73 -7.10
N HIS A 60 4.88 -24.45 -6.37
CA HIS A 60 5.27 -25.74 -5.82
C HIS A 60 5.56 -26.65 -7.02
N VAL A 61 6.82 -26.67 -7.45
CA VAL A 61 7.35 -27.75 -8.27
C VAL A 61 7.05 -29.01 -7.48
N GLY A 62 6.11 -29.80 -8.01
CA GLY A 62 5.69 -31.04 -7.40
C GLY A 62 6.92 -31.86 -7.08
N GLU A 63 7.06 -32.21 -5.79
CA GLU A 63 7.94 -33.26 -5.34
C GLU A 63 7.72 -34.46 -6.25
N MET A 64 8.63 -34.64 -7.20
CA MET A 64 8.65 -35.77 -8.11
C MET A 64 8.90 -37.00 -7.25
N ARG A 65 7.81 -37.66 -6.86
CA ARG A 65 7.85 -38.96 -6.23
C ARG A 65 8.29 -39.97 -7.29
N TRP A 66 9.59 -40.11 -7.48
CA TRP A 66 10.19 -41.15 -8.31
C TRP A 66 11.07 -42.04 -7.44
N GLY A 67 10.78 -43.34 -7.40
CA GLY A 67 11.64 -44.33 -6.77
C GLY A 67 10.96 -45.27 -5.77
N ARG A 68 9.95 -46.02 -6.21
CA ARG A 68 9.74 -47.42 -5.82
C ARG A 68 9.33 -48.19 -7.06
#